data_AF-A0A2G9T673-F1
#
_entry.id   AF-A0A2G9T673-F1
#
_cell.length_a   1.000
_cell.length_b   1.000
_cell.length_c   1.000
_cell.angle_alpha   90.00
_cell.angle_beta   90.00
_cell.angle_gamma   90.00
#
_symmetry.space_group_name_H-M   'P 1'
#
loop_
_entity.id
_entity.type
_entity.pdbx_description
1 polymer ?
#
loop_
_entity_poly.entity_id
_entity_poly.type
_entity_poly.pdbx_seq_one_letter_code
_entity_poly.pdbx_strand_id
1 'polypeptide(L)'
;QSCGALLVAPGAVKYPPGNNYLDGVTVTFTCKPEYFIHGTPQRTCVNGSWTPGWHVWCRYRSVENGLKWMTGILSSVAILLFIASIFFGCYMRRIMLHPETGITFRKSEHA
;
A
#
# COMPACT_ATOMS: atom_id res chain seq x y z
N GLN A 1 38.37 6.42 -12.13
CA GLN A 1 37.57 5.19 -12.28
C GLN A 1 36.19 5.58 -12.80
N SER A 2 35.47 4.69 -13.46
CA SER A 2 34.12 4.98 -13.98
C SER A 2 33.20 3.81 -13.67
N CYS A 3 31.93 4.11 -13.38
CA CYS A 3 30.90 3.11 -13.20
C CYS A 3 30.17 2.83 -14.51
N GLY A 4 29.74 1.59 -14.67
CA GLY A 4 28.93 1.14 -15.81
C GLY A 4 27.49 1.65 -15.77
N ALA A 5 26.72 1.30 -16.80
CA ALA A 5 25.37 1.80 -16.98
C ALA A 5 24.39 1.28 -15.92
N LEU A 6 23.62 2.19 -15.33
CA LEU A 6 22.46 1.84 -14.52
C LEU A 6 21.25 1.55 -15.42
N LEU A 7 20.67 0.37 -15.26
CA LEU A 7 19.42 -0.04 -15.91
C LEU A 7 18.24 0.74 -15.29
N VAL A 8 17.26 1.07 -16.13
CA VAL A 8 16.11 1.89 -15.75
C VAL A 8 14.83 1.09 -16.01
N ALA A 9 13.99 0.95 -14.98
CA ALA A 9 12.70 0.28 -15.10
C ALA A 9 11.72 1.08 -15.99
N PRO A 10 10.69 0.44 -16.55
CA PRO A 10 9.65 1.15 -17.30
C PRO A 10 9.02 2.28 -16.48
N GLY A 11 8.98 3.49 -17.04
CA GLY A 11 8.43 4.68 -16.39
C GLY A 11 9.40 5.42 -15.46
N ALA A 12 10.57 4.86 -15.17
CA ALA A 12 11.65 5.55 -14.48
C ALA A 12 12.53 6.33 -15.47
N VAL A 13 13.18 7.39 -14.98
CA VAL A 13 14.08 8.27 -15.69
C VAL A 13 15.28 8.52 -14.78
N LYS A 14 16.49 8.58 -15.34
CA LYS A 14 17.72 8.86 -14.57
C LYS A 14 18.34 10.19 -15.00
N TYR A 15 18.93 10.90 -14.05
CA TYR A 15 19.64 12.16 -14.26
C TYR A 15 20.98 12.19 -13.49
N PRO A 16 22.10 12.60 -14.11
CA PRO A 16 22.23 12.98 -15.52
C PRO A 16 21.99 11.79 -16.46
N PRO A 17 21.52 11.99 -17.70
CA PRO A 17 21.33 10.92 -18.66
C PRO A 17 22.69 10.44 -19.19
N GLY A 18 22.88 9.11 -19.29
CA GLY A 18 24.13 8.53 -19.77
C GLY A 18 24.31 7.08 -19.36
N ASN A 19 25.34 6.46 -19.92
CA ASN A 19 25.70 5.06 -19.65
C ASN A 19 27.04 4.91 -18.93
N ASN A 20 27.89 5.94 -18.96
CA ASN A 20 29.19 5.95 -18.28
C ASN A 20 29.25 7.14 -17.34
N TYR A 21 29.54 6.89 -16.07
CA TYR A 21 29.62 7.93 -15.06
C TYR A 21 30.99 7.89 -14.40
N LEU A 22 31.61 9.06 -14.27
CA LEU A 22 32.89 9.19 -13.58
C LEU A 22 32.70 8.99 -12.08
N ASP A 23 33.79 8.63 -11.40
CA ASP A 23 33.83 8.56 -9.95
C ASP A 23 33.35 9.86 -9.31
N GLY A 24 32.58 9.75 -8.22
CA GLY A 24 31.96 10.87 -7.53
C GLY A 24 30.64 11.37 -8.13
N VAL A 25 30.24 10.90 -9.33
CA VAL A 25 28.95 11.31 -9.90
C VAL A 25 27.78 10.62 -9.20
N THR A 26 26.79 11.41 -8.79
CA THR A 26 25.52 10.93 -8.25
C THR A 26 24.44 10.96 -9.33
N VAL A 27 23.83 9.80 -9.56
CA VAL A 27 22.67 9.62 -10.44
C VAL A 27 21.42 9.60 -9.59
N THR A 28 20.47 10.46 -9.95
CA THR A 28 19.13 10.52 -9.36
C THR A 28 18.13 9.88 -10.30
N PHE A 29 17.39 8.90 -9.79
CA PHE A 29 16.25 8.29 -10.45
C PHE A 29 14.97 9.01 -10.05
N THR A 30 14.11 9.21 -11.02
CA THR A 30 12.78 9.80 -10.88
C THR A 30 11.80 8.95 -11.69
N CYS A 31 10.51 9.06 -11.39
CA CYS A 31 9.48 8.48 -12.25
C CYS A 31 8.82 9.59 -13.06
N LYS A 32 8.19 9.21 -14.18
CA LYS A 32 7.30 10.11 -14.92
C LYS A 32 6.23 10.71 -13.99
N PRO A 33 5.67 11.88 -14.33
CA PRO A 33 4.46 12.39 -13.66
C PRO A 33 3.39 11.31 -13.61
N GLU A 34 2.55 11.33 -12.57
CA GLU A 34 1.52 10.31 -12.28
C GLU A 34 2.04 8.96 -11.74
N TYR A 35 3.34 8.82 -11.46
CA TYR A 35 3.89 7.64 -10.80
C TYR A 35 4.50 7.99 -9.44
N PHE A 36 4.45 7.04 -8.53
CA PHE A 36 5.25 7.03 -7.32
C PHE A 36 6.52 6.21 -7.54
N ILE A 37 7.63 6.76 -7.05
CA ILE A 37 8.94 6.12 -7.06
C ILE A 37 9.09 5.21 -5.84
N HIS A 38 9.58 4.00 -6.08
CA HIS A 38 9.90 3.02 -5.05
C HIS A 38 11.35 2.57 -5.22
N GLY A 39 11.99 2.17 -4.12
CA GLY A 39 13.40 1.79 -4.10
C GLY A 39 14.33 2.95 -3.72
N THR A 40 15.60 2.87 -4.13
CA THR A 40 16.61 3.88 -3.75
C THR A 40 16.80 4.89 -4.89
N PRO A 41 16.33 6.14 -4.74
CA PRO A 41 16.29 7.11 -5.84
C PRO A 41 17.66 7.71 -6.18
N GLN A 42 18.71 7.45 -5.40
CA GLN A 42 20.04 8.01 -5.65
C GLN A 42 21.13 6.94 -5.58
N ARG A 43 22.06 6.98 -6.51
CA ARG A 43 23.24 6.12 -6.55
C ARG A 43 24.46 6.95 -6.88
N THR A 44 25.53 6.78 -6.12
CA THR A 44 26.79 7.47 -6.37
C THR A 44 27.82 6.47 -6.89
N CYS A 45 28.59 6.89 -7.89
CA CYS A 45 29.73 6.12 -8.37
C CYS A 45 30.90 6.32 -7.41
N VAL A 46 31.40 5.24 -6.80
CA VAL A 46 32.52 5.28 -5.85
C VAL A 46 33.48 4.13 -6.14
N ASN A 47 34.73 4.48 -6.42
CA ASN A 47 35.79 3.58 -6.85
C ASN A 47 35.36 2.61 -7.98
N GLY A 48 34.63 3.12 -8.98
CA GLY A 48 34.16 2.31 -10.11
C GLY A 48 32.99 1.37 -9.83
N SER A 49 32.41 1.41 -8.63
CA SER A 49 31.19 0.68 -8.28
C SER A 49 30.07 1.62 -7.82
N TRP A 50 28.82 1.22 -8.02
CA TRP A 50 27.67 1.98 -7.54
C TRP A 50 27.44 1.73 -6.05
N THR A 51 27.08 2.79 -5.30
CA THR A 51 26.64 2.66 -3.90
C THR A 51 25.49 1.65 -3.77
N PRO A 52 25.38 0.89 -2.67
CA PRO A 52 24.31 -0.07 -2.46
C PRO A 52 22.93 0.58 -2.39
N GLY A 53 21.89 -0.22 -2.63
CA GLY A 53 20.50 0.22 -2.59
C GLY A 53 19.56 -0.73 -3.33
N TRP A 54 18.29 -0.39 -3.33
CA TRP A 54 17.22 -1.14 -3.99
C TRP A 54 17.04 -0.70 -5.45
N HIS A 55 16.58 -1.64 -6.29
CA HIS A 55 16.21 -1.36 -7.67
C HIS A 55 15.01 -0.40 -7.72
N VAL A 56 15.09 0.61 -8.58
CA VAL A 56 14.04 1.64 -8.70
C VAL A 56 12.96 1.16 -9.63
N TRP A 57 11.71 1.29 -9.20
CA TRP A 57 10.54 0.97 -10.02
C TRP A 57 9.42 1.98 -9.77
N CYS A 58 8.53 2.12 -10.75
CA CYS A 58 7.49 3.13 -10.75
C CYS A 58 6.11 2.46 -10.66
N ARG A 59 5.28 2.92 -9.72
CA ARG A 59 3.87 2.51 -9.61
C ARG A 59 2.96 3.66 -9.96
N TYR A 60 1.94 3.40 -10.77
CA TYR A 60 0.98 4.45 -11.12
C TYR A 60 0.21 4.92 -9.88
N ARG A 61 0.06 6.23 -9.73
CA ARG A 61 -0.52 6.88 -8.56
C ARG A 61 -1.97 6.45 -8.33
N SER A 62 -2.78 6.34 -9.37
CA SER A 62 -4.19 5.92 -9.20
C SER A 62 -4.31 4.47 -8.70
N VAL A 63 -3.43 3.57 -9.14
CA VAL A 63 -3.42 2.16 -8.72
C VAL A 63 -2.97 2.05 -7.26
N GLU A 64 -1.92 2.79 -6.88
CA GLU A 64 -1.45 2.78 -5.49
C GLU A 64 -2.47 3.39 -4.53
N ASN A 65 -3.05 4.54 -4.90
CA ASN A 65 -4.11 5.17 -4.12
C ASN A 65 -5.33 4.25 -4.04
N GLY A 66 -5.74 3.65 -5.16
CA GLY A 66 -6.84 2.68 -5.20
C GLY A 66 -6.60 1.51 -4.24
N LEU A 67 -5.40 0.93 -4.23
CA LEU A 67 -5.07 -0.16 -3.31
C LEU A 67 -5.17 0.26 -1.84
N LYS A 68 -4.67 1.45 -1.49
CA LYS A 68 -4.78 2.01 -0.12
C LYS A 68 -6.23 2.15 0.31
N TRP A 69 -7.08 2.76 -0.53
CA TRP A 69 -8.51 2.90 -0.26
C TRP A 69 -9.21 1.56 -0.11
N MET A 70 -8.95 0.62 -1.02
CA MET A 70 -9.53 -0.73 -0.95
C MET A 70 -9.13 -1.46 0.34
N THR A 71 -7.86 -1.39 0.75
CA THR A 71 -7.42 -2.00 2.01
C THR A 71 -8.09 -1.38 3.24
N GLY A 72 -8.28 -0.06 3.25
CA GLY A 72 -8.97 0.64 4.34
C GLY A 72 -10.44 0.23 4.46
N ILE A 73 -11.15 0.15 3.33
CA ILE A 73 -12.55 -0.28 3.30
C ILE A 73 -12.68 -1.72 3.79
N LEU A 74 -11.88 -2.65 3.25
CA LEU A 74 -11.94 -4.07 3.62
C LEU A 74 -11.61 -4.29 5.10
N SER A 75 -10.59 -3.60 5.63
CA SER A 75 -10.21 -3.67 7.05
C SER A 75 -11.34 -3.16 7.95
N SER A 76 -11.94 -2.02 7.60
CA SER A 76 -13.02 -1.42 8.39
C SER A 76 -14.27 -2.33 8.43
N VAL A 77 -14.66 -2.90 7.29
CA VAL A 77 -15.79 -3.82 7.21
C VAL A 77 -15.52 -5.09 8.04
N ALA A 78 -14.31 -5.66 7.95
CA ALA A 78 -13.95 -6.83 8.74
C ALA A 78 -14.04 -6.56 10.26
N ILE A 79 -13.59 -5.39 10.72
CA ILE A 79 -13.67 -4.98 12.12
C ILE A 79 -15.14 -4.84 12.57
N LEU A 80 -15.98 -4.19 11.76
CA LEU A 80 -17.41 -4.03 12.09
C LEU A 80 -18.13 -5.38 12.16
N LEU A 81 -17.84 -6.30 11.25
CA LEU A 81 -18.40 -7.66 11.26
C LEU A 81 -17.94 -8.47 12.48
N PHE A 82 -16.68 -8.34 12.87
CA PHE A 82 -16.14 -8.99 14.06
C PHE A 82 -16.79 -8.45 15.34
N ILE A 83 -16.97 -7.14 15.45
CA ILE A 83 -17.66 -6.52 16.58
C ILE A 83 -19.13 -6.97 16.63
N ALA A 84 -19.82 -6.93 15.50
CA ALA A 84 -21.21 -7.37 15.40
C ALA A 84 -21.39 -8.85 15.77
N SER A 85 -20.47 -9.73 15.37
CA SER A 85 -20.55 -11.16 15.71
C SER A 85 -20.35 -11.42 17.20
N ILE A 86 -19.48 -10.66 17.88
CA ILE A 86 -19.34 -10.71 19.35
C ILE A 86 -20.65 -10.31 20.02
N PHE A 87 -21.20 -9.16 19.66
CA PHE A 87 -22.45 -8.68 20.24
C PHE A 87 -23.60 -9.66 19.99
N PHE A 88 -23.70 -10.19 18.78
CA PHE A 88 -24.71 -11.18 18.42
C PHE A 88 -24.52 -12.48 19.21
N GLY A 89 -23.29 -12.98 19.36
CA GLY A 89 -22.99 -14.15 20.18
C GLY A 89 -23.36 -13.96 21.65
N CYS A 90 -23.02 -12.80 22.23
CA CYS A 90 -23.41 -12.43 23.59
C CYS A 90 -24.93 -12.34 23.75
N TYR A 91 -25.62 -11.76 22.77
CA TYR A 91 -27.08 -11.66 22.75
C TYR A 91 -27.74 -13.04 22.69
N MET A 92 -27.29 -13.90 21.77
CA MET A 92 -27.83 -15.26 21.65
C MET A 92 -27.58 -16.08 22.92
N ARG A 93 -26.40 -15.97 23.53
CA ARG A 93 -26.11 -16.62 24.82
C ARG A 93 -27.04 -16.13 25.93
N ARG A 94 -27.33 -14.82 25.99
CA ARG A 94 -28.29 -14.27 26.95
C ARG A 94 -29.68 -14.88 26.75
N ILE A 95 -30.18 -14.91 25.52
CA ILE A 95 -31.52 -15.47 25.23
C ILE A 95 -31.62 -16.94 25.60
N MET A 96 -30.57 -17.73 25.37
CA MET A 96 -30.56 -19.14 25.78
C MET A 96 -30.69 -19.32 27.30
N LEU A 97 -30.18 -18.38 28.10
CA LEU A 97 -30.28 -18.39 29.57
C LEU A 97 -31.58 -17.76 30.09
N HIS A 98 -32.05 -16.71 29.42
CA HIS A 98 -33.20 -15.88 29.80
C HIS A 98 -34.13 -15.64 28.60
N PRO A 99 -34.92 -16.65 28.19
CA PRO A 99 -35.79 -16.57 27.02
C PRO A 99 -36.84 -15.45 27.13
N GLU A 100 -37.21 -15.04 28.34
CA GLU A 100 -38.16 -13.96 28.64
C GLU A 100 -37.67 -12.56 28.25
N THR A 101 -36.35 -12.37 28.05
CA THR A 101 -35.75 -11.08 27.68
C THR A 101 -35.54 -10.90 26.18
N GLY A 102 -36.01 -11.86 25.37
CA GLY A 102 -35.91 -11.81 23.92
C GLY A 102 -36.67 -10.62 23.33
N ILE A 103 -36.08 -9.96 22.33
CA ILE A 103 -36.77 -8.89 21.59
C ILE A 103 -37.90 -9.55 20.78
N THR A 104 -39.15 -9.29 21.15
CA THR A 104 -40.33 -9.71 20.40
C THR A 104 -40.76 -8.59 19.46
N PHE A 105 -40.96 -8.90 18.18
CA PHE A 105 -41.52 -7.93 17.24
C PHE A 105 -42.99 -7.74 17.59
N ARG A 106 -43.37 -6.52 18.00
CA ARG A 106 -44.77 -6.16 18.26
C ARG A 106 -45.53 -6.27 16.93
N LYS A 107 -46.52 -7.15 16.85
CA LYS A 107 -47.40 -7.28 15.68
C LYS A 107 -48.14 -5.94 15.50
N SER A 108 -48.02 -5.32 14.33
CA SER A 108 -48.87 -4.19 13.94
C SER A 108 -50.28 -4.74 13.72
N GLU A 109 -51.21 -4.40 14.62
CA GLU A 109 -52.63 -4.67 14.43
C GLU A 109 -53.19 -3.54 13.57
N HIS A 110 -53.39 -3.82 12.28
CA HIS A 110 -54.17 -2.96 11.41
C HIS A 110 -55.64 -3.23 11.69
N ALA A 111 -56.32 -2.22 12.25
CA ALA A 111 -57.77 -2.16 12.41
C ALA A 111 -58.47 -1.93 11.07
#